data_AF-A0A7X7RGG9-F1
#
_entry.id   AF-A0A7X7RGG9-F1
#
_cell.length_a   1.000
_cell.length_b   1.000
_cell.length_c   1.000
_cell.angle_alpha   90.00
_cell.angle_beta   90.00
_cell.angle_gamma   90.00
#
_symmetry.space_group_name_H-M   'P 1'
#
loop_
_entity.id
_entity.type
_entity.pdbx_description
1 polymer ?
#
loop_
_entity_poly.entity_id
_entity_poly.type
_entity_poly.pdbx_seq_one_letter_code
_entity_poly.pdbx_strand_id
1 'polypeptide(L)'
;MNPRAVPSACIRAVVAVSAVLLAASATAQSHPLRGLWVGAAKLQAVNEVAVPLDAANVPVAPNPRVPTPTRDAADIRLIIHVNGAGQAFLLKDVAVLNRAAGGAGAAEADMALVTDPRHYPEFPPQPALRLASAVFDFGDAQAPAALDALVEEAAARAAAFAAEPSLAVSTPAARNAARAAAVAALTPPLEALAARADVAAAFDAFLDLVDDAALAAIAADTNAPVVATLAGEAEALRTGAFYGDTRAGEMVQALVAAAGAAEPAARPGAIHNAAASAADIENTYQRFISGQRFSDMIASAAEAGADAARAAGATQAGVLEAMRTTPAASDAITAGLLARVNRYDDTRSTDAIDAVLDVMADAAFANRGLPAVEIGRLTEATGRSELSDRVARQPLPATAPTLDYNAFVQAAAYQGAPAVAVDAAAEAAIAERAGNALFTGASLHGAAKAAARQALQNVYTAAARARRTELPLAGTFAPGSGDPRLMADLAQPTDLGPAGLAGTLVLPADHPTNPFRHRRHPDHTTGFDIRREIRLDFDGAPGGAVEVAGFGVSRLSGIYREEIFGLHKPLGPAPATAPIGLKTEGRFELNRISEIDALNAR
;
A
#
# COMPACT_ATOMS: atom_id res chain seq x y z
N MET A 1 -21.82 17.29 -40.96
CA MET A 1 -22.58 16.72 -39.83
C MET A 1 -21.74 16.91 -38.57
N ASN A 2 -22.20 17.77 -37.66
CA ASN A 2 -21.48 18.08 -36.41
C ASN A 2 -21.34 16.83 -35.54
N PRO A 3 -20.13 16.50 -35.04
CA PRO A 3 -19.98 15.44 -34.05
C PRO A 3 -20.58 15.90 -32.72
N ARG A 4 -21.53 15.10 -32.22
CA ARG A 4 -22.17 15.31 -30.91
C ARG A 4 -21.13 15.11 -29.80
N ALA A 5 -20.93 16.15 -29.01
CA ALA A 5 -20.25 16.10 -27.73
C ALA A 5 -20.98 15.16 -26.77
N VAL A 6 -20.24 14.26 -26.13
CA VAL A 6 -20.70 13.45 -24.99
C VAL A 6 -20.59 14.34 -23.74
N PRO A 7 -21.63 14.47 -22.91
CA PRO A 7 -21.57 15.36 -21.75
C PRO A 7 -20.70 14.75 -20.63
N SER A 8 -19.57 15.39 -20.37
CA SER A 8 -18.81 15.29 -19.11
C SER A 8 -19.64 15.90 -17.98
N ALA A 9 -20.29 15.07 -17.19
CA ALA A 9 -20.92 15.48 -15.94
C ALA A 9 -20.94 14.29 -14.97
N CYS A 10 -19.85 14.10 -14.21
CA CYS A 10 -19.83 13.46 -12.87
C CYS A 10 -18.43 13.42 -12.21
N ILE A 11 -17.56 14.41 -12.41
CA ILE A 11 -16.30 14.55 -11.66
C ILE A 11 -16.25 15.94 -11.03
N ARG A 12 -17.13 16.19 -10.06
CA ARG A 12 -17.05 17.32 -9.12
C ARG A 12 -17.60 16.86 -7.76
N ALA A 13 -16.90 15.92 -7.13
CA ALA A 13 -17.15 15.52 -5.74
C ALA A 13 -15.96 14.80 -5.06
N VAL A 14 -14.71 14.98 -5.52
CA VAL A 14 -13.54 14.31 -4.92
C VAL A 14 -12.67 15.25 -4.07
N VAL A 15 -12.87 16.57 -4.12
CA VAL A 15 -12.04 17.53 -3.36
C VAL A 15 -12.31 17.50 -1.84
N ALA A 16 -13.37 16.83 -1.38
CA ALA A 16 -13.73 16.79 0.05
C ALA A 16 -13.19 15.57 0.83
N VAL A 17 -12.62 14.54 0.15
CA VAL A 17 -12.15 13.32 0.84
C VAL A 17 -10.68 13.43 1.27
N SER A 18 -9.86 14.23 0.60
CA SER A 18 -8.45 14.42 0.98
C SER A 18 -8.26 15.24 2.27
N ALA A 19 -9.24 16.10 2.64
CA ALA A 19 -9.11 16.98 3.81
C ALA A 19 -9.26 16.25 5.16
N VAL A 20 -9.82 15.03 5.20
CA VAL A 20 -10.10 14.30 6.45
C VAL A 20 -8.93 13.38 6.87
N LEU A 21 -8.02 13.04 5.97
CA LEU A 21 -6.80 12.28 6.31
C LEU A 21 -5.67 13.15 6.90
N LEU A 22 -5.75 14.48 6.75
CA LEU A 22 -4.65 15.41 7.07
C LEU A 22 -4.81 16.16 8.40
N ALA A 23 -5.91 15.98 9.13
CA ALA A 23 -6.01 16.49 10.51
C ALA A 23 -5.11 15.73 11.50
N ALA A 24 -4.44 14.66 11.06
CA ALA A 24 -3.49 13.88 11.87
C ALA A 24 -2.06 14.44 11.88
N SER A 25 -1.76 15.52 11.16
CA SER A 25 -0.41 16.14 11.19
C SER A 25 -0.11 16.88 12.50
N ALA A 26 -1.05 16.96 13.45
CA ALA A 26 -0.93 17.80 14.64
C ALA A 26 -0.51 17.09 15.94
N THR A 27 -0.34 15.76 15.96
CA THR A 27 0.37 15.08 17.05
C THR A 27 1.10 13.87 16.53
N ALA A 28 2.42 13.99 16.41
CA ALA A 28 3.34 12.91 16.04
C ALA A 28 3.49 11.88 17.18
N GLN A 29 2.38 11.39 17.70
CA GLN A 29 2.34 10.34 18.72
C GLN A 29 2.05 9.01 18.04
N SER A 30 2.55 7.90 18.59
CA SER A 30 2.19 6.61 18.04
C SER A 30 0.71 6.32 18.23
N HIS A 31 0.12 5.68 17.23
CA HIS A 31 -1.29 5.34 17.25
C HIS A 31 -1.57 4.28 18.33
N PRO A 32 -2.60 4.45 19.19
CA PRO A 32 -2.87 3.53 20.29
C PRO A 32 -3.25 2.11 19.81
N LEU A 33 -3.68 1.98 18.55
CA LEU A 33 -4.05 0.69 17.94
C LEU A 33 -2.94 0.09 17.07
N ARG A 34 -1.73 0.67 17.08
CA ARG A 34 -0.57 0.13 16.33
C ARG A 34 -0.29 -1.32 16.70
N GLY A 35 0.34 -2.10 15.83
CA GLY A 35 0.69 -3.49 16.12
C GLY A 35 -0.01 -4.51 15.24
N LEU A 36 0.17 -5.78 15.60
CA LEU A 36 -0.35 -6.93 14.86
C LEU A 36 -1.67 -7.42 15.46
N TRP A 37 -2.71 -7.43 14.64
CA TRP A 37 -4.06 -7.89 14.96
C TRP A 37 -4.39 -9.14 14.16
N VAL A 38 -4.81 -10.20 14.87
CA VAL A 38 -5.10 -11.49 14.26
C VAL A 38 -6.43 -12.02 14.74
N GLY A 39 -7.20 -12.55 13.81
CA GLY A 39 -8.46 -13.19 14.13
C GLY A 39 -9.13 -13.77 12.90
N ALA A 40 -10.47 -13.80 12.91
CA ALA A 40 -11.22 -14.39 11.82
C ALA A 40 -12.55 -13.67 11.59
N ALA A 41 -13.02 -13.68 10.34
CA ALA A 41 -14.40 -13.37 10.01
C ALA A 41 -15.18 -14.65 9.73
N LYS A 42 -16.37 -14.77 10.32
CA LYS A 42 -17.30 -15.86 10.12
C LYS A 42 -18.33 -15.44 9.08
N LEU A 43 -18.09 -15.79 7.82
CA LEU A 43 -18.99 -15.50 6.71
C LEU A 43 -20.26 -16.33 6.86
N GLN A 44 -21.40 -15.66 6.99
CA GLN A 44 -22.69 -16.27 7.30
C GLN A 44 -23.79 -15.83 6.35
N ALA A 45 -23.46 -15.01 5.34
CA ALA A 45 -24.40 -14.62 4.31
C ALA A 45 -23.74 -14.56 2.92
N VAL A 46 -24.51 -14.90 1.88
CA VAL A 46 -24.10 -14.85 0.47
C VAL A 46 -25.28 -14.43 -0.42
N ASN A 47 -25.01 -13.70 -1.51
CA ASN A 47 -26.05 -13.26 -2.46
C ASN A 47 -26.38 -14.28 -3.57
N GLU A 48 -25.62 -15.37 -3.68
CA GLU A 48 -25.89 -16.48 -4.61
C GLU A 48 -26.46 -17.68 -3.83
N VAL A 49 -27.76 -17.85 -3.93
CA VAL A 49 -28.54 -18.89 -3.23
C VAL A 49 -29.43 -19.61 -4.23
N ALA A 50 -29.72 -20.88 -3.96
CA ALA A 50 -30.72 -21.62 -4.73
C ALA A 50 -32.02 -20.80 -4.80
N VAL A 51 -32.60 -20.67 -6.01
CA VAL A 51 -33.84 -19.90 -6.22
C VAL A 51 -34.93 -20.47 -5.33
N PRO A 52 -35.35 -19.77 -4.25
CA PRO A 52 -36.37 -20.27 -3.37
C PRO A 52 -37.72 -20.27 -4.10
N LEU A 53 -38.56 -21.23 -3.72
CA LEU A 53 -39.96 -21.24 -4.10
C LEU A 53 -40.74 -20.38 -3.11
N ASP A 54 -41.63 -19.52 -3.59
CA ASP A 54 -42.57 -18.81 -2.73
C ASP A 54 -43.67 -19.75 -2.19
N ALA A 55 -44.60 -19.21 -1.40
CA ALA A 55 -45.71 -19.97 -0.83
C ALA A 55 -46.63 -20.62 -1.89
N ALA A 56 -46.55 -20.19 -3.15
CA ALA A 56 -47.28 -20.74 -4.29
C ALA A 56 -46.42 -21.66 -5.17
N ASN A 57 -45.23 -22.05 -4.71
CA ASN A 57 -44.24 -22.81 -5.47
C ASN A 57 -43.71 -22.09 -6.73
N VAL A 58 -43.71 -20.77 -6.75
CA VAL A 58 -43.13 -19.98 -7.84
C VAL A 58 -41.67 -19.66 -7.51
N PRO A 59 -40.71 -19.95 -8.40
CA PRO A 59 -39.32 -19.53 -8.21
C PRO A 59 -39.21 -18.00 -8.17
N VAL A 60 -38.77 -17.45 -7.05
CA VAL A 60 -38.51 -16.01 -6.89
C VAL A 60 -37.02 -15.80 -6.67
N ALA A 61 -36.33 -15.27 -7.68
CA ALA A 61 -34.91 -14.99 -7.55
C ALA A 61 -34.67 -13.93 -6.45
N PRO A 62 -33.79 -14.20 -5.47
CA PRO A 62 -33.47 -13.22 -4.44
C PRO A 62 -32.79 -12.00 -5.07
N ASN A 63 -32.92 -10.83 -4.43
CA ASN A 63 -32.23 -9.63 -4.88
C ASN A 63 -30.71 -9.85 -4.82
N PRO A 64 -29.97 -9.84 -5.94
CA PRO A 64 -28.53 -10.14 -5.94
C PRO A 64 -27.69 -9.09 -5.21
N ARG A 65 -28.29 -7.96 -4.77
CA ARG A 65 -27.60 -6.95 -3.96
C ARG A 65 -27.64 -7.23 -2.47
N VAL A 66 -28.47 -8.16 -2.00
CA VAL A 66 -28.70 -8.44 -0.58
C VAL A 66 -28.20 -9.86 -0.29
N PRO A 67 -27.08 -10.03 0.45
CA PRO A 67 -26.68 -11.33 0.96
C PRO A 67 -27.79 -11.94 1.82
N THR A 68 -28.01 -13.25 1.67
CA THR A 68 -28.95 -14.02 2.50
C THR A 68 -28.20 -14.98 3.42
N PRO A 69 -28.74 -15.33 4.59
CA PRO A 69 -28.07 -16.25 5.51
C PRO A 69 -27.74 -17.61 4.88
N THR A 70 -26.53 -18.10 5.13
CA THR A 70 -26.09 -19.45 4.78
C THR A 70 -26.48 -20.45 5.87
N ARG A 71 -26.56 -21.75 5.52
CA ARG A 71 -26.81 -22.82 6.49
C ARG A 71 -25.65 -22.97 7.49
N ASP A 72 -24.43 -22.76 7.02
CA ASP A 72 -23.19 -22.91 7.79
C ASP A 72 -22.25 -21.74 7.51
N ALA A 73 -21.27 -21.52 8.38
CA ALA A 73 -20.33 -20.43 8.29
C ALA A 73 -19.03 -20.84 7.59
N ALA A 74 -18.44 -19.91 6.84
CA ALA A 74 -17.06 -20.03 6.35
C ALA A 74 -16.15 -19.12 7.16
N ASP A 75 -15.12 -19.69 7.79
CA ASP A 75 -14.16 -18.91 8.56
C ASP A 75 -13.00 -18.45 7.67
N ILE A 76 -12.75 -17.15 7.62
CA ILE A 76 -11.59 -16.55 6.95
C ILE A 76 -10.66 -15.95 7.98
N ARG A 77 -9.36 -16.23 7.89
CA ARG A 77 -8.36 -15.61 8.79
C ARG A 77 -8.02 -14.21 8.32
N LEU A 78 -8.10 -13.26 9.25
CA LEU A 78 -7.67 -11.88 9.06
C LEU A 78 -6.36 -11.64 9.81
N ILE A 79 -5.39 -11.03 9.13
CA ILE A 79 -4.11 -10.59 9.70
C ILE A 79 -3.96 -9.13 9.29
N ILE A 80 -4.02 -8.22 10.26
CA ILE A 80 -3.95 -6.78 10.02
C ILE A 80 -2.80 -6.22 10.84
N HIS A 81 -1.90 -5.49 10.20
CA HIS A 81 -0.92 -4.67 10.90
C HIS A 81 -1.36 -3.22 10.87
N VAL A 82 -1.24 -2.52 11.99
CA VAL A 82 -1.44 -1.08 12.09
C VAL A 82 -0.09 -0.46 12.40
N ASN A 83 0.41 0.43 11.54
CA ASN A 83 1.70 1.04 11.79
C ASN A 83 1.62 2.12 12.89
N GLY A 84 2.78 2.65 13.30
CA GLY A 84 2.85 3.71 14.31
C GLY A 84 2.06 4.97 13.96
N ALA A 85 1.80 5.23 12.68
CA ALA A 85 0.99 6.35 12.19
C ALA A 85 -0.52 6.03 12.07
N GLY A 86 -0.94 4.81 12.42
CA GLY A 86 -2.35 4.39 12.40
C GLY A 86 -2.86 3.84 11.07
N GLN A 87 -1.99 3.64 10.08
CA GLN A 87 -2.36 3.06 8.80
C GLN A 87 -2.47 1.55 8.91
N ALA A 88 -3.56 0.98 8.39
CA ALA A 88 -3.82 -0.45 8.43
C ALA A 88 -3.39 -1.13 7.12
N PHE A 89 -2.76 -2.29 7.26
CA PHE A 89 -2.32 -3.14 6.17
C PHE A 89 -2.89 -4.54 6.36
N LEU A 90 -3.61 -5.05 5.36
CA LEU A 90 -3.98 -6.46 5.32
C LEU A 90 -2.77 -7.27 4.89
N LEU A 91 -2.46 -8.32 5.66
CA LEU A 91 -1.33 -9.19 5.43
C LEU A 91 -1.77 -10.58 4.94
N LYS A 92 -1.00 -11.13 4.02
CA LYS A 92 -1.13 -12.52 3.57
C LYS A 92 -0.50 -13.45 4.60
N ASP A 93 0.73 -13.12 4.98
CA ASP A 93 1.47 -13.80 6.02
C ASP A 93 2.44 -12.82 6.71
N VAL A 94 2.88 -13.24 7.90
CA VAL A 94 3.90 -12.55 8.69
C VAL A 94 4.68 -13.59 9.48
N ALA A 95 6.00 -13.47 9.45
CA ALA A 95 6.91 -14.20 10.32
C ALA A 95 7.24 -13.35 11.54
N VAL A 96 7.09 -13.94 12.72
CA VAL A 96 7.48 -13.38 14.01
C VAL A 96 8.82 -14.01 14.38
N LEU A 97 9.87 -13.19 14.38
CA LEU A 97 11.27 -13.59 14.54
C LEU A 97 11.88 -12.84 15.72
N ASN A 98 12.81 -13.47 16.44
CA ASN A 98 13.64 -12.77 17.42
C ASN A 98 14.84 -12.13 16.70
N ARG A 99 15.23 -10.92 17.09
CA ARG A 99 16.40 -10.24 16.55
C ARG A 99 17.69 -10.83 17.12
N ALA A 100 17.64 -11.33 18.36
CA ALA A 100 18.76 -12.00 19.02
C ALA A 100 18.77 -13.52 18.77
N ALA A 101 19.96 -14.09 18.56
CA ALA A 101 20.13 -15.53 18.40
C ALA A 101 19.84 -16.29 19.72
N GLY A 102 19.03 -17.36 19.65
CA GLY A 102 18.87 -18.32 20.75
C GLY A 102 17.89 -17.93 21.86
N GLY A 103 17.14 -16.82 21.74
CA GLY A 103 16.22 -16.36 22.79
C GLY A 103 14.89 -17.11 22.80
N ALA A 104 14.77 -18.15 23.64
CA ALA A 104 13.47 -18.58 24.15
C ALA A 104 13.03 -17.60 25.25
N GLY A 105 12.03 -16.78 24.98
CA GLY A 105 11.51 -15.77 25.93
C GLY A 105 11.98 -14.33 25.69
N ALA A 106 12.22 -13.95 24.43
CA ALA A 106 12.53 -12.56 24.06
C ALA A 106 11.43 -11.59 24.52
N ALA A 107 11.81 -10.39 24.95
CA ALA A 107 10.85 -9.32 25.14
C ALA A 107 10.26 -8.92 23.78
N GLU A 108 9.08 -8.33 23.78
CA GLU A 108 8.46 -7.86 22.53
C GLU A 108 9.35 -6.88 21.75
N ALA A 109 10.16 -6.08 22.46
CA ALA A 109 11.15 -5.19 21.86
C ALA A 109 12.25 -5.92 21.06
N ASP A 110 12.47 -7.20 21.32
CA ASP A 110 13.46 -8.03 20.62
C ASP A 110 12.82 -8.78 19.43
N MET A 111 11.53 -8.63 19.21
CA MET A 111 10.80 -9.31 18.16
C MET A 111 10.66 -8.44 16.91
N ALA A 112 10.65 -9.06 15.74
CA ALA A 112 10.43 -8.44 14.45
C ALA A 112 9.26 -9.11 13.72
N LEU A 113 8.49 -8.29 13.01
CA LEU A 113 7.43 -8.74 12.10
C LEU A 113 7.95 -8.66 10.67
N VAL A 114 8.12 -9.80 10.00
CA VAL A 114 8.69 -9.86 8.64
C VAL A 114 7.65 -10.40 7.67
N THR A 115 7.29 -9.58 6.68
CA THR A 115 6.34 -9.92 5.61
C THR A 115 7.05 -10.20 4.28
N ASP A 116 8.29 -9.72 4.13
CA ASP A 116 9.11 -9.93 2.95
C ASP A 116 10.23 -10.96 3.24
N PRO A 117 10.17 -12.15 2.63
CA PRO A 117 11.20 -13.18 2.79
C PRO A 117 12.62 -12.75 2.40
N ARG A 118 12.78 -11.67 1.60
CA ARG A 118 14.10 -11.10 1.28
C ARG A 118 14.86 -10.62 2.51
N HIS A 119 14.16 -10.33 3.62
CA HIS A 119 14.77 -9.92 4.88
C HIS A 119 15.17 -11.09 5.79
N TYR A 120 14.76 -12.34 5.50
CA TYR A 120 15.14 -13.48 6.35
C TYR A 120 16.65 -13.67 6.56
N PRO A 121 17.53 -13.45 5.55
CA PRO A 121 18.98 -13.56 5.75
C PRO A 121 19.57 -12.55 6.74
N GLU A 122 18.81 -11.51 7.10
CA GLU A 122 19.24 -10.47 8.06
C GLU A 122 19.08 -10.93 9.51
N PHE A 123 18.31 -12.00 9.75
CA PHE A 123 18.09 -12.58 11.07
C PHE A 123 18.98 -13.81 11.28
N PRO A 124 19.46 -14.03 12.52
CA PRO A 124 20.19 -15.25 12.83
C PRO A 124 19.31 -16.49 12.59
N PRO A 125 19.88 -17.63 12.16
CA PRO A 125 19.13 -18.88 11.99
C PRO A 125 18.41 -19.30 13.28
N GLN A 126 17.09 -19.39 13.22
CA GLN A 126 16.24 -19.63 14.39
C GLN A 126 14.85 -20.18 14.00
N PRO A 127 14.11 -20.81 14.94
CA PRO A 127 12.69 -21.05 14.77
C PRO A 127 11.90 -19.74 14.65
N ALA A 128 10.93 -19.69 13.74
CA ALA A 128 10.04 -18.55 13.55
C ALA A 128 8.58 -18.99 13.69
N LEU A 129 7.73 -18.14 14.27
CA LEU A 129 6.28 -18.33 14.20
C LEU A 129 5.78 -17.68 12.92
N ARG A 130 5.17 -18.46 12.03
CA ARG A 130 4.52 -17.92 10.82
C ARG A 130 3.01 -17.93 10.98
N LEU A 131 2.41 -16.75 10.85
CA LEU A 131 0.97 -16.57 10.73
C LEU A 131 0.66 -16.34 9.27
N ALA A 132 -0.28 -17.10 8.71
CA ALA A 132 -0.67 -16.98 7.31
C ALA A 132 -2.17 -17.18 7.15
N SER A 133 -2.75 -16.46 6.18
CA SER A 133 -4.10 -16.67 5.68
C SER A 133 -4.04 -17.35 4.32
N ALA A 134 -4.77 -18.46 4.17
CA ALA A 134 -4.88 -19.15 2.88
C ALA A 134 -5.81 -18.42 1.90
N VAL A 135 -6.62 -17.49 2.40
CA VAL A 135 -7.67 -16.80 1.64
C VAL A 135 -7.10 -15.63 0.85
N PHE A 136 -6.02 -15.01 1.32
CA PHE A 136 -5.47 -13.81 0.70
C PHE A 136 -4.19 -14.13 -0.08
N ASP A 137 -4.20 -13.74 -1.35
CA ASP A 137 -3.01 -13.71 -2.20
C ASP A 137 -3.02 -12.39 -2.95
N PHE A 138 -1.95 -11.60 -2.81
CA PHE A 138 -1.86 -10.27 -3.40
C PHE A 138 -0.89 -10.32 -4.59
N GLY A 139 -1.44 -10.43 -5.79
CA GLY A 139 -0.70 -10.01 -6.97
C GLY A 139 -0.51 -8.50 -6.92
N ASP A 140 0.57 -8.00 -7.52
CA ASP A 140 0.63 -6.58 -7.85
C ASP A 140 -0.27 -6.33 -9.07
N ALA A 141 -1.40 -5.64 -8.86
CA ALA A 141 -2.37 -5.36 -9.92
C ALA A 141 -1.82 -4.41 -10.99
N GLN A 142 -0.86 -3.56 -10.65
CA GLN A 142 -0.34 -2.53 -11.55
C GLN A 142 0.57 -3.13 -12.61
N ALA A 143 1.31 -4.20 -12.29
CA ALA A 143 2.19 -4.87 -13.24
C ALA A 143 1.46 -5.41 -14.49
N PRO A 144 0.41 -6.25 -14.38
CA PRO A 144 -0.36 -6.70 -15.54
C PRO A 144 -1.16 -5.55 -16.16
N ALA A 145 -1.70 -4.61 -15.38
CA ALA A 145 -2.42 -3.47 -15.93
C ALA A 145 -1.54 -2.61 -16.86
N ALA A 146 -0.26 -2.47 -16.53
CA ALA A 146 0.70 -1.75 -17.37
C ALA A 146 0.94 -2.44 -18.73
N LEU A 147 0.84 -3.78 -18.79
CA LEU A 147 0.87 -4.53 -20.05
C LEU A 147 -0.46 -4.45 -20.80
N ASP A 148 -1.58 -4.52 -20.09
CA ASP A 148 -2.91 -4.39 -20.70
C ASP A 148 -3.02 -3.03 -21.41
N ALA A 149 -2.55 -1.95 -20.78
CA ALA A 149 -2.50 -0.63 -21.40
C ALA A 149 -1.66 -0.59 -22.70
N LEU A 150 -0.50 -1.26 -22.72
CA LEU A 150 0.31 -1.39 -23.94
C LEU A 150 -0.41 -2.19 -25.02
N VAL A 151 -1.04 -3.32 -24.66
CA VAL A 151 -1.78 -4.18 -25.59
C VAL A 151 -2.98 -3.45 -26.20
N GLU A 152 -3.77 -2.74 -25.39
CA GLU A 152 -4.91 -1.97 -25.86
C GLU A 152 -4.48 -0.82 -26.79
N GLU A 153 -3.44 -0.07 -26.40
CA GLU A 153 -2.94 1.03 -27.21
C GLU A 153 -2.34 0.53 -28.54
N ALA A 154 -1.59 -0.58 -28.51
CA ALA A 154 -1.09 -1.25 -29.72
C ALA A 154 -2.25 -1.65 -30.64
N ALA A 155 -3.27 -2.31 -30.09
CA ALA A 155 -4.41 -2.80 -30.84
C ALA A 155 -5.25 -1.67 -31.44
N ALA A 156 -5.54 -0.62 -30.66
CA ALA A 156 -6.27 0.56 -31.12
C ALA A 156 -5.55 1.25 -32.28
N ARG A 157 -4.24 1.50 -32.15
CA ARG A 157 -3.44 2.14 -33.21
C ARG A 157 -3.27 1.26 -34.43
N ALA A 158 -3.01 -0.03 -34.25
CA ALA A 158 -2.86 -0.98 -35.36
C ALA A 158 -4.16 -1.12 -36.15
N ALA A 159 -5.31 -1.19 -35.46
CA ALA A 159 -6.61 -1.22 -36.09
C ALA A 159 -6.91 0.06 -36.86
N ALA A 160 -6.59 1.24 -36.30
CA ALA A 160 -6.75 2.52 -36.99
C ALA A 160 -5.89 2.60 -38.26
N PHE A 161 -4.62 2.24 -38.17
CA PHE A 161 -3.70 2.17 -39.32
C PHE A 161 -4.22 1.19 -40.39
N ALA A 162 -4.62 -0.02 -39.96
CA ALA A 162 -5.16 -1.04 -40.84
C ALA A 162 -6.58 -0.72 -41.36
N ALA A 163 -7.23 0.33 -40.90
CA ALA A 163 -8.52 0.77 -41.44
C ALA A 163 -8.39 1.83 -42.56
N GLU A 164 -7.19 2.38 -42.79
CA GLU A 164 -6.98 3.45 -43.77
C GLU A 164 -7.31 3.00 -45.20
N PRO A 165 -8.25 3.62 -45.93
CA PRO A 165 -8.70 3.13 -47.24
C PRO A 165 -7.57 2.98 -48.28
N SER A 166 -6.54 3.82 -48.20
CA SER A 166 -5.36 3.82 -49.08
C SER A 166 -4.35 2.70 -48.80
N LEU A 167 -4.46 1.98 -47.68
CA LEU A 167 -3.48 0.96 -47.32
C LEU A 167 -3.53 -0.23 -48.30
N ALA A 168 -2.41 -0.46 -48.98
CA ALA A 168 -2.26 -1.57 -49.91
C ALA A 168 -1.93 -2.88 -49.17
N VAL A 169 -2.80 -3.88 -49.28
CA VAL A 169 -2.65 -5.20 -48.61
C VAL A 169 -2.85 -6.40 -49.53
N SER A 170 -3.03 -6.17 -50.83
CA SER A 170 -3.37 -7.19 -51.82
C SER A 170 -2.22 -8.15 -52.14
N THR A 171 -0.97 -7.72 -51.94
CA THR A 171 0.22 -8.56 -52.21
C THR A 171 1.05 -8.76 -50.94
N PRO A 172 1.83 -9.86 -50.84
CA PRO A 172 2.76 -10.05 -49.72
C PRO A 172 3.74 -8.88 -49.54
N ALA A 173 4.27 -8.33 -50.64
CA ALA A 173 5.18 -7.18 -50.59
C ALA A 173 4.50 -5.92 -50.03
N ALA A 174 3.26 -5.65 -50.44
CA ALA A 174 2.48 -4.53 -49.91
C ALA A 174 2.17 -4.70 -48.41
N ARG A 175 1.81 -5.91 -47.98
CA ARG A 175 1.59 -6.21 -46.54
C ARG A 175 2.86 -6.04 -45.71
N ASN A 176 4.00 -6.51 -46.20
CA ASN A 176 5.28 -6.35 -45.51
C ASN A 176 5.68 -4.86 -45.38
N ALA A 177 5.48 -4.08 -46.45
CA ALA A 177 5.71 -2.63 -46.41
C ALA A 177 4.76 -1.91 -45.45
N ALA A 178 3.47 -2.27 -45.47
CA ALA A 178 2.46 -1.74 -44.54
C ALA A 178 2.81 -2.06 -43.07
N ARG A 179 3.24 -3.29 -42.79
CA ARG A 179 3.68 -3.72 -41.46
C ARG A 179 4.90 -2.92 -40.98
N ALA A 180 5.92 -2.76 -41.82
CA ALA A 180 7.10 -1.97 -41.48
C ALA A 180 6.75 -0.50 -41.20
N ALA A 181 5.87 0.09 -42.00
CA ALA A 181 5.39 1.46 -41.79
C ALA A 181 4.57 1.59 -40.50
N ALA A 182 3.69 0.63 -40.21
CA ALA A 182 2.95 0.58 -38.95
C ALA A 182 3.91 0.50 -37.76
N VAL A 183 4.85 -0.45 -37.77
CA VAL A 183 5.82 -0.62 -36.67
C VAL A 183 6.59 0.67 -36.41
N ALA A 184 7.09 1.33 -37.46
CA ALA A 184 7.82 2.58 -37.32
C ALA A 184 6.96 3.71 -36.71
N ALA A 185 5.68 3.81 -37.10
CA ALA A 185 4.78 4.87 -36.64
C ALA A 185 4.21 4.62 -35.23
N LEU A 186 4.00 3.35 -34.86
CA LEU A 186 3.30 2.95 -33.64
C LEU A 186 4.26 2.74 -32.45
N THR A 187 5.53 2.46 -32.68
CA THR A 187 6.50 2.18 -31.59
C THR A 187 6.75 3.38 -30.67
N PRO A 188 7.06 4.60 -31.16
CA PRO A 188 7.35 5.74 -30.28
C PRO A 188 6.24 6.10 -29.26
N PRO A 189 4.94 6.16 -29.62
CA PRO A 189 3.90 6.43 -28.63
C PRO A 189 3.73 5.31 -27.60
N LEU A 190 4.01 4.05 -27.94
CA LEU A 190 3.97 2.95 -26.97
C LEU A 190 5.20 2.93 -26.04
N GLU A 191 6.38 3.30 -26.53
CA GLU A 191 7.55 3.52 -25.69
C GLU A 191 7.30 4.65 -24.67
N ALA A 192 6.68 5.75 -25.12
CA ALA A 192 6.26 6.84 -24.24
C ALA A 192 5.21 6.39 -23.20
N LEU A 193 4.30 5.48 -23.56
CA LEU A 193 3.34 4.89 -22.63
C LEU A 193 4.04 3.98 -21.61
N ALA A 194 4.96 3.12 -22.03
CA ALA A 194 5.73 2.26 -21.14
C ALA A 194 6.59 3.07 -20.15
N ALA A 195 7.19 4.17 -20.60
CA ALA A 195 7.97 5.05 -19.73
C ALA A 195 7.12 5.66 -18.59
N ARG A 196 5.83 5.93 -18.82
CA ARG A 196 4.90 6.44 -17.78
C ARG A 196 4.55 5.40 -16.70
N ALA A 197 4.86 4.12 -16.93
CA ALA A 197 4.70 3.07 -15.93
C ALA A 197 5.85 3.09 -14.90
N ASP A 198 6.99 3.73 -15.18
CA ASP A 198 8.03 3.95 -14.16
C ASP A 198 7.66 5.15 -13.26
N VAL A 199 6.66 4.92 -12.43
CA VAL A 199 6.12 5.91 -11.49
C VAL A 199 7.14 6.26 -10.40
N ALA A 200 8.08 5.36 -10.09
CA ALA A 200 9.17 5.63 -9.16
C ALA A 200 10.12 6.69 -9.74
N ALA A 201 10.55 6.53 -10.99
CA ALA A 201 11.41 7.52 -11.66
C ALA A 201 10.73 8.88 -11.83
N ALA A 202 9.42 8.89 -12.15
CA ALA A 202 8.67 10.14 -12.26
C ALA A 202 8.60 10.90 -10.93
N PHE A 203 8.37 10.19 -9.81
CA PHE A 203 8.37 10.81 -8.49
C PHE A 203 9.76 11.26 -8.07
N ASP A 204 10.82 10.51 -8.39
CA ASP A 204 12.19 10.94 -8.10
C ASP A 204 12.55 12.24 -8.82
N ALA A 205 12.14 12.40 -10.08
CA ALA A 205 12.29 13.66 -10.81
C ALA A 205 11.50 14.82 -10.18
N PHE A 206 10.35 14.54 -9.57
CA PHE A 206 9.63 15.55 -8.79
C PHE A 206 10.38 15.95 -7.52
N LEU A 207 11.02 14.99 -6.83
CA LEU A 207 11.83 15.28 -5.65
C LEU A 207 13.00 16.23 -5.95
N ASP A 208 13.55 16.22 -7.18
CA ASP A 208 14.57 17.19 -7.61
C ASP A 208 14.05 18.63 -7.72
N LEU A 209 12.73 18.82 -7.88
CA LEU A 209 12.09 20.15 -7.86
C LEU A 209 11.90 20.68 -6.43
N VAL A 210 11.90 19.78 -5.44
CA VAL A 210 11.78 20.10 -4.02
C VAL A 210 13.19 20.27 -3.44
N ASP A 211 13.94 21.25 -3.95
CA ASP A 211 15.30 21.53 -3.51
C ASP A 211 15.34 22.48 -2.29
N ASP A 212 16.54 22.73 -1.75
CA ASP A 212 16.74 23.63 -0.59
C ASP A 212 16.18 25.03 -0.82
N ALA A 213 16.19 25.53 -2.07
CA ALA A 213 15.66 26.85 -2.40
C ALA A 213 14.13 26.85 -2.33
N ALA A 214 13.48 25.82 -2.84
CA ALA A 214 12.04 25.61 -2.71
C ALA A 214 11.63 25.47 -1.24
N LEU A 215 12.34 24.64 -0.47
CA LEU A 215 12.07 24.44 0.96
C LEU A 215 12.24 25.74 1.77
N ALA A 216 13.30 26.51 1.52
CA ALA A 216 13.52 27.80 2.18
C ALA A 216 12.43 28.83 1.85
N ALA A 217 11.95 28.86 0.60
CA ALA A 217 10.85 29.74 0.20
C ALA A 217 9.54 29.37 0.91
N ILE A 218 9.22 28.08 1.04
CA ILE A 218 8.04 27.60 1.77
C ILE A 218 8.16 27.91 3.27
N ALA A 219 9.37 27.78 3.85
CA ALA A 219 9.63 28.12 5.25
C ALA A 219 9.35 29.60 5.55
N ALA A 220 9.72 30.47 4.62
CA ALA A 220 9.50 31.91 4.74
C ALA A 220 8.02 32.28 4.58
N ASP A 221 7.34 31.71 3.58
CA ASP A 221 5.93 31.98 3.28
C ASP A 221 5.23 30.73 2.73
N THR A 222 4.21 30.26 3.45
CA THR A 222 3.40 29.10 3.03
C THR A 222 2.54 29.36 1.79
N ASN A 223 2.47 30.62 1.33
CA ASN A 223 1.83 31.02 0.08
C ASN A 223 2.84 31.44 -1.00
N ALA A 224 4.13 31.15 -0.82
CA ALA A 224 5.16 31.46 -1.81
C ALA A 224 4.79 30.90 -3.20
N PRO A 225 5.09 31.60 -4.30
CA PRO A 225 4.76 31.12 -5.66
C PRO A 225 5.25 29.70 -5.98
N VAL A 226 6.34 29.27 -5.35
CA VAL A 226 6.88 27.90 -5.49
C VAL A 226 5.87 26.83 -5.06
N VAL A 227 5.00 27.10 -4.08
CA VAL A 227 3.95 26.16 -3.65
C VAL A 227 2.97 25.89 -4.78
N ALA A 228 2.55 26.95 -5.50
CA ALA A 228 1.65 26.81 -6.64
C ALA A 228 2.32 26.08 -7.81
N THR A 229 3.62 26.35 -8.06
CA THR A 229 4.42 25.62 -9.05
C THR A 229 4.50 24.13 -8.72
N LEU A 230 4.91 23.78 -7.50
CA LEU A 230 5.02 22.39 -7.07
C LEU A 230 3.67 21.68 -7.07
N ALA A 231 2.59 22.35 -6.68
CA ALA A 231 1.23 21.79 -6.77
C ALA A 231 0.81 21.52 -8.23
N GLY A 232 1.20 22.39 -9.17
CA GLY A 232 0.98 22.19 -10.60
C GLY A 232 1.75 21.00 -11.15
N GLU A 233 3.03 20.87 -10.80
CA GLU A 233 3.87 19.73 -11.19
C GLU A 233 3.40 18.42 -10.55
N ALA A 234 2.94 18.47 -9.29
CA ALA A 234 2.33 17.32 -8.62
C ALA A 234 1.05 16.86 -9.32
N GLU A 235 0.20 17.78 -9.77
CA GLU A 235 -1.00 17.46 -10.54
C GLU A 235 -0.67 16.93 -11.95
N ALA A 236 0.37 17.47 -12.59
CA ALA A 236 0.87 16.95 -13.86
C ALA A 236 1.39 15.52 -13.70
N LEU A 237 2.13 15.23 -12.62
CA LEU A 237 2.58 13.88 -12.29
C LEU A 237 1.40 12.96 -12.01
N ARG A 238 0.44 13.38 -11.18
CA ARG A 238 -0.77 12.60 -10.88
C ARG A 238 -1.59 12.29 -12.13
N THR A 239 -1.70 13.21 -13.08
CA THR A 239 -2.50 13.00 -14.30
C THR A 239 -1.72 12.30 -15.41
N GLY A 240 -0.38 12.40 -15.41
CA GLY A 240 0.51 11.79 -16.38
C GLY A 240 0.99 10.37 -16.00
N ALA A 241 1.02 10.04 -14.71
CA ALA A 241 1.43 8.74 -14.20
C ALA A 241 0.42 7.65 -14.55
N PHE A 242 0.92 6.42 -14.77
CA PHE A 242 0.11 5.29 -15.20
C PHE A 242 -1.10 4.98 -14.29
N TYR A 243 -0.95 5.02 -12.97
CA TYR A 243 -2.05 4.75 -12.02
C TYR A 243 -2.42 5.92 -11.10
N GLY A 244 -2.06 7.15 -11.48
CA GLY A 244 -2.49 8.34 -10.75
C GLY A 244 -1.77 8.57 -9.42
N ASP A 245 -0.44 8.65 -9.44
CA ASP A 245 0.37 8.78 -8.24
C ASP A 245 0.12 10.11 -7.49
N THR A 246 -0.28 10.02 -6.22
CA THR A 246 -0.65 11.17 -5.39
C THR A 246 0.47 11.68 -4.50
N ARG A 247 1.60 10.95 -4.43
CA ARG A 247 2.71 11.23 -3.50
C ARG A 247 3.23 12.67 -3.58
N ALA A 248 3.40 13.20 -4.79
CA ALA A 248 3.87 14.57 -4.99
C ALA A 248 2.91 15.61 -4.38
N GLY A 249 1.59 15.40 -4.52
CA GLY A 249 0.59 16.30 -3.95
C GLY A 249 0.52 16.20 -2.44
N GLU A 250 0.58 14.97 -1.90
CA GLU A 250 0.65 14.70 -0.47
C GLU A 250 1.89 15.33 0.17
N MET A 251 3.04 15.26 -0.50
CA MET A 251 4.28 15.91 -0.08
C MET A 251 4.11 17.42 0.02
N VAL A 252 3.64 18.09 -1.04
CA VAL A 252 3.45 19.56 -1.02
C VAL A 252 2.53 19.99 0.11
N GLN A 253 1.45 19.23 0.35
CA GLN A 253 0.53 19.49 1.46
C GLN A 253 1.22 19.31 2.83
N ALA A 254 2.04 18.27 2.99
CA ALA A 254 2.79 18.03 4.21
C ALA A 254 3.82 19.12 4.50
N LEU A 255 4.52 19.64 3.48
CA LEU A 255 5.48 20.74 3.63
C LEU A 255 4.77 22.01 4.13
N VAL A 256 3.65 22.38 3.51
CA VAL A 256 2.85 23.56 3.90
C VAL A 256 2.29 23.40 5.31
N ALA A 257 1.81 22.21 5.66
CA ALA A 257 1.30 21.92 7.00
C ALA A 257 2.41 22.02 8.06
N ALA A 258 3.58 21.44 7.81
CA ALA A 258 4.72 21.49 8.71
C ALA A 258 5.22 22.94 8.92
N ALA A 259 5.31 23.72 7.85
CA ALA A 259 5.64 25.14 7.89
C ALA A 259 4.63 25.97 8.70
N GLY A 260 3.33 25.68 8.53
CA GLY A 260 2.26 26.38 9.23
C GLY A 260 2.14 26.04 10.71
N ALA A 261 2.51 24.82 11.10
CA ALA A 261 2.46 24.35 12.48
C ALA A 261 3.69 24.75 13.31
N ALA A 262 4.84 24.98 12.68
CA ALA A 262 6.09 25.30 13.36
C ALA A 262 6.28 26.81 13.61
N GLU A 263 6.87 27.13 14.77
CA GLU A 263 7.36 28.48 15.07
C GLU A 263 8.41 28.93 14.04
N PRO A 264 8.52 30.24 13.72
CA PRO A 264 9.33 30.72 12.59
C PRO A 264 10.77 30.20 12.54
N ALA A 265 11.43 30.08 13.70
CA ALA A 265 12.80 29.57 13.79
C ALA A 265 12.93 28.05 13.55
N ALA A 266 11.86 27.28 13.79
CA ALA A 266 11.83 25.83 13.64
C ALA A 266 11.31 25.36 12.27
N ARG A 267 10.73 26.28 11.46
CA ARG A 267 10.16 25.95 10.15
C ARG A 267 11.11 25.24 9.19
N PRO A 268 12.39 25.66 9.03
CA PRO A 268 13.30 24.97 8.12
C PRO A 268 13.42 23.48 8.46
N GLY A 269 13.74 23.14 9.71
CA GLY A 269 13.87 21.75 10.15
C GLY A 269 12.56 20.95 10.01
N ALA A 270 11.41 21.55 10.37
CA ALA A 270 10.11 20.90 10.22
C ALA A 270 9.79 20.54 8.76
N ILE A 271 10.12 21.43 7.82
CA ILE A 271 9.88 21.23 6.38
C ILE A 271 10.85 20.20 5.80
N HIS A 272 12.13 20.23 6.15
CA HIS A 272 13.08 19.20 5.73
C HIS A 272 12.66 17.81 6.24
N ASN A 273 12.20 17.70 7.49
CA ASN A 273 11.70 16.45 8.04
C ASN A 273 10.40 15.98 7.36
N ALA A 274 9.51 16.90 6.97
CA ALA A 274 8.33 16.57 6.17
C ALA A 274 8.68 16.10 4.75
N ALA A 275 9.66 16.74 4.10
CA ALA A 275 10.17 16.34 2.79
C ALA A 275 10.81 14.95 2.82
N ALA A 276 11.67 14.72 3.82
CA ALA A 276 12.31 13.43 4.07
C ALA A 276 11.27 12.34 4.33
N SER A 277 10.22 12.64 5.10
CA SER A 277 9.14 11.69 5.34
C SER A 277 8.38 11.28 4.10
N ALA A 278 8.08 12.22 3.20
CA ALA A 278 7.40 11.92 1.95
C ALA A 278 8.28 11.11 0.98
N ALA A 279 9.59 11.31 1.03
CA ALA A 279 10.57 10.60 0.21
C ALA A 279 10.97 9.22 0.77
N ASP A 280 10.74 8.94 2.05
CA ASP A 280 11.07 7.68 2.73
C ASP A 280 10.07 6.54 2.39
N ILE A 281 10.08 6.11 1.13
CA ILE A 281 9.20 5.03 0.63
C ILE A 281 9.59 3.65 1.17
N GLU A 282 10.84 3.48 1.61
CA GLU A 282 11.35 2.23 2.19
C GLU A 282 11.09 2.11 3.69
N ASN A 283 10.50 3.14 4.29
CA ASN A 283 10.17 3.21 5.70
C ASN A 283 11.42 3.10 6.61
N THR A 284 12.57 3.62 6.18
CA THR A 284 13.86 3.46 6.86
C THR A 284 13.83 4.08 8.25
N TYR A 285 13.21 5.25 8.40
CA TYR A 285 13.11 5.92 9.70
C TYR A 285 12.29 5.10 10.71
N GLN A 286 11.10 4.63 10.34
CA GLN A 286 10.26 3.82 11.25
C GLN A 286 10.93 2.49 11.58
N ARG A 287 11.54 1.84 10.58
CA ARG A 287 12.29 0.60 10.80
C ARG A 287 13.48 0.79 11.73
N PHE A 288 14.13 1.95 11.69
CA PHE A 288 15.22 2.30 12.59
C PHE A 288 14.74 2.46 14.03
N ILE A 289 13.73 3.30 14.28
CA ILE A 289 13.26 3.57 15.66
C ILE A 289 12.59 2.35 16.30
N SER A 290 12.01 1.45 15.50
CA SER A 290 11.45 0.19 15.97
C SER A 290 12.47 -0.96 15.95
N GLY A 291 13.71 -0.72 15.54
CA GLY A 291 14.75 -1.72 15.29
C GLY A 291 15.63 -2.05 16.51
N GLN A 292 16.45 -3.10 16.38
CA GLN A 292 17.28 -3.63 17.48
C GLN A 292 18.23 -2.57 18.05
N ARG A 293 18.94 -1.84 17.18
CA ARG A 293 19.98 -0.90 17.60
C ARG A 293 19.42 0.21 18.49
N PHE A 294 18.19 0.67 18.23
CA PHE A 294 17.53 1.67 19.06
C PHE A 294 17.13 1.08 20.43
N SER A 295 16.64 -0.16 20.46
CA SER A 295 16.32 -0.88 21.71
C SER A 295 17.57 -1.13 22.56
N ASP A 296 18.68 -1.59 21.94
CA ASP A 296 19.96 -1.84 22.61
C ASP A 296 20.56 -0.55 23.18
N MET A 297 20.41 0.56 22.47
CA MET A 297 20.77 1.89 22.98
C MET A 297 20.01 2.21 24.27
N ILE A 298 18.69 2.03 24.31
CA ILE A 298 17.89 2.30 25.52
C ILE A 298 18.35 1.44 26.69
N ALA A 299 18.55 0.13 26.47
CA ALA A 299 18.98 -0.78 27.54
C ALA A 299 20.37 -0.40 28.07
N SER A 300 21.35 -0.20 27.18
CA SER A 300 22.73 0.14 27.57
C SER A 300 22.84 1.53 28.20
N ALA A 301 22.12 2.52 27.67
CA ALA A 301 22.08 3.87 28.23
C ALA A 301 21.44 3.88 29.63
N ALA A 302 20.42 3.05 29.88
CA ALA A 302 19.82 2.96 31.21
C ALA A 302 20.81 2.48 32.28
N GLU A 303 21.64 1.48 31.94
CA GLU A 303 22.71 0.98 32.83
C GLU A 303 23.78 2.05 33.08
N ALA A 304 24.32 2.64 32.01
CA ALA A 304 25.34 3.69 32.10
C ALA A 304 24.84 4.92 32.87
N GLY A 305 23.58 5.30 32.64
CA GLY A 305 22.92 6.39 33.33
C GLY A 305 22.73 6.15 34.82
N ALA A 306 22.40 4.92 35.22
CA ALA A 306 22.26 4.54 36.62
C ALA A 306 23.59 4.65 37.39
N ASP A 307 24.69 4.21 36.77
CA ASP A 307 26.02 4.32 37.36
C ASP A 307 26.47 5.79 37.46
N ALA A 308 26.29 6.56 36.39
CA ALA A 308 26.65 7.98 36.35
C ALA A 308 25.83 8.82 37.35
N ALA A 309 24.53 8.55 37.50
CA ALA A 309 23.66 9.29 38.40
C ALA A 309 24.06 9.12 39.88
N ARG A 310 24.69 8.01 40.23
CA ARG A 310 25.17 7.71 41.59
C ARG A 310 26.56 8.26 41.89
N ALA A 311 27.28 8.76 40.88
CA ALA A 311 28.60 9.34 41.09
C ALA A 311 28.53 10.58 42.00
N ALA A 312 29.55 10.76 42.84
CA ALA A 312 29.63 11.95 43.69
C ALA A 312 29.76 13.21 42.80
N GLY A 313 28.86 14.18 42.99
CA GLY A 313 28.81 15.38 42.15
C GLY A 313 28.19 15.18 40.77
N ALA A 314 27.45 14.08 40.56
CA ALA A 314 26.70 13.84 39.32
C ALA A 314 25.83 15.06 38.95
N THR A 315 25.78 15.35 37.66
CA THR A 315 24.88 16.34 37.06
C THR A 315 24.07 15.65 35.98
N GLN A 316 22.87 16.15 35.69
CA GLN A 316 22.03 15.64 34.61
C GLN A 316 22.77 15.62 33.25
N ALA A 317 23.52 16.68 32.94
CA ALA A 317 24.35 16.74 31.73
C ALA A 317 25.45 15.67 31.73
N GLY A 318 26.09 15.40 32.87
CA GLY A 318 27.08 14.32 32.99
C GLY A 318 26.47 12.92 32.85
N VAL A 319 25.22 12.74 33.29
CA VAL A 319 24.46 11.50 33.08
C VAL A 319 24.15 11.29 31.61
N LEU A 320 23.66 12.32 30.91
CA LEU A 320 23.38 12.28 29.48
C LEU A 320 24.64 11.96 28.67
N GLU A 321 25.77 12.58 29.00
CA GLU A 321 27.06 12.30 28.33
C GLU A 321 27.49 10.83 28.53
N ALA A 322 27.33 10.28 29.74
CA ALA A 322 27.62 8.88 30.00
C ALA A 322 26.73 7.93 29.18
N MET A 323 25.46 8.29 28.96
CA MET A 323 24.55 7.52 28.10
C MET A 323 24.98 7.54 26.63
N ARG A 324 25.32 8.72 26.10
CA ARG A 324 25.70 8.92 24.69
C ARG A 324 27.01 8.23 24.31
N THR A 325 27.91 8.03 25.27
CA THR A 325 29.23 7.42 25.06
C THR A 325 29.21 5.89 25.10
N THR A 326 28.06 5.25 25.32
CA THR A 326 27.94 3.80 25.24
C THR A 326 28.15 3.29 23.80
N PRO A 327 28.75 2.10 23.59
CA PRO A 327 28.89 1.52 22.26
C PRO A 327 27.53 1.38 21.53
N ALA A 328 26.48 0.97 22.25
CA ALA A 328 25.14 0.83 21.68
C ALA A 328 24.53 2.17 21.25
N ALA A 329 24.74 3.26 22.00
CA ALA A 329 24.32 4.60 21.56
C ALA A 329 25.08 5.06 20.32
N SER A 330 26.40 4.82 20.24
CA SER A 330 27.20 5.12 19.04
C SER A 330 26.71 4.34 17.81
N ASP A 331 26.35 3.07 17.99
CA ASP A 331 25.80 2.21 16.93
C ASP A 331 24.41 2.68 16.47
N ALA A 332 23.55 3.10 17.41
CA ALA A 332 22.24 3.66 17.11
C ALA A 332 22.34 5.02 16.38
N ILE A 333 23.26 5.90 16.80
CA ILE A 333 23.53 7.17 16.10
C ILE A 333 24.00 6.89 14.66
N THR A 334 24.94 5.96 14.49
CA THR A 334 25.42 5.55 13.15
C THR A 334 24.28 5.00 12.30
N ALA A 335 23.41 4.15 12.87
CA ALA A 335 22.25 3.62 12.18
C ALA A 335 21.22 4.70 11.81
N GLY A 336 20.97 5.65 12.71
CA GLY A 336 20.08 6.78 12.47
C GLY A 336 20.57 7.67 11.32
N LEU A 337 21.88 7.90 11.23
CA LEU A 337 22.51 8.60 10.10
C LEU A 337 22.39 7.83 8.78
N LEU A 338 22.36 6.50 8.80
CA LEU A 338 22.12 5.68 7.61
C LEU A 338 20.63 5.63 7.23
N ALA A 339 19.72 5.82 8.19
CA ALA A 339 18.28 5.84 7.95
C ALA A 339 17.77 7.16 7.37
N ARG A 340 18.60 8.20 7.36
CA ARG A 340 18.24 9.54 6.86
C ARG A 340 18.02 9.57 5.35
N VAL A 341 17.09 10.40 4.90
CA VAL A 341 16.95 10.70 3.47
C VAL A 341 17.97 11.76 3.10
N ASN A 342 19.08 11.34 2.47
CA ASN A 342 20.24 12.20 2.16
C ASN A 342 19.92 13.42 1.26
N ARG A 343 18.77 13.47 0.59
CA ARG A 343 18.33 14.61 -0.23
C ARG A 343 17.97 15.84 0.62
N TYR A 344 17.71 15.66 1.92
CA TYR A 344 17.26 16.72 2.81
C TYR A 344 18.09 16.72 4.11
N ASP A 345 18.04 17.83 4.84
CA ASP A 345 18.53 17.93 6.22
C ASP A 345 17.59 17.18 7.19
N ASP A 346 17.52 15.85 7.01
CA ASP A 346 16.67 14.94 7.77
C ASP A 346 17.24 14.68 9.17
N THR A 347 16.64 15.31 10.18
CA THR A 347 17.03 15.17 11.59
C THR A 347 16.16 14.17 12.35
N ARG A 348 15.16 13.55 11.72
CA ARG A 348 14.15 12.74 12.42
C ARG A 348 14.76 11.64 13.30
N SER A 349 15.78 10.94 12.80
CA SER A 349 16.47 9.88 13.54
C SER A 349 17.26 10.42 14.74
N THR A 350 17.98 11.55 14.56
CA THR A 350 18.78 12.16 15.63
C THR A 350 17.87 12.79 16.69
N ASP A 351 16.81 13.47 16.28
CA ASP A 351 15.82 14.05 17.18
C ASP A 351 15.12 12.98 18.02
N ALA A 352 14.86 11.80 17.45
CA ALA A 352 14.30 10.66 18.17
C ALA A 352 15.27 10.11 19.22
N ILE A 353 16.57 9.96 18.88
CA ILE A 353 17.60 9.52 19.82
C ILE A 353 17.72 10.53 20.97
N ASP A 354 17.83 11.81 20.64
CA ASP A 354 18.02 12.89 21.61
C ASP A 354 16.82 12.98 22.55
N ALA A 355 15.59 12.97 22.03
CA ALA A 355 14.38 12.98 22.84
C ALA A 355 14.34 11.84 23.86
N VAL A 356 14.70 10.63 23.45
CA VAL A 356 14.69 9.45 24.34
C VAL A 356 15.82 9.50 25.37
N LEU A 357 17.04 9.85 24.97
CA LEU A 357 18.17 9.91 25.90
C LEU A 357 18.02 11.05 26.92
N ASP A 358 17.44 12.19 26.52
CA ASP A 358 17.23 13.33 27.41
C ASP A 358 16.26 12.97 28.54
N VAL A 359 15.09 12.39 28.23
CA VAL A 359 14.13 11.99 29.29
C VAL A 359 14.66 10.84 30.16
N MET A 360 15.51 9.97 29.59
CA MET A 360 16.20 8.94 30.36
C MET A 360 17.18 9.55 31.35
N ALA A 361 17.99 10.54 30.93
CA ALA A 361 18.93 11.23 31.80
C ALA A 361 18.19 11.95 32.95
N ASP A 362 17.05 12.57 32.66
CA ASP A 362 16.17 13.19 33.65
C ASP A 362 15.66 12.17 34.67
N ALA A 363 15.15 11.04 34.19
CA ALA A 363 14.64 9.96 35.04
C ALA A 363 15.75 9.37 35.93
N ALA A 364 16.93 9.08 35.35
CA ALA A 364 18.06 8.55 36.10
C ALA A 364 18.52 9.53 37.19
N PHE A 365 18.67 10.81 36.83
CA PHE A 365 19.11 11.85 37.76
C PHE A 365 18.08 12.12 38.86
N ALA A 366 16.78 12.12 38.54
CA ALA A 366 15.70 12.29 39.51
C ALA A 366 15.67 11.15 40.55
N ASN A 367 16.04 9.93 40.13
CA ASN A 367 16.02 8.73 40.96
C ASN A 367 17.37 8.37 41.60
N ARG A 368 18.37 9.26 41.55
CA ARG A 368 19.76 9.01 42.00
C ARG A 368 19.94 8.53 43.46
N GLY A 369 18.91 8.65 44.31
CA GLY A 369 18.91 8.12 45.67
C GLY A 369 18.63 6.61 45.78
N LEU A 370 18.23 5.95 44.68
CA LEU A 370 17.83 4.54 44.65
C LEU A 370 19.03 3.59 44.36
N PRO A 371 18.88 2.28 44.60
CA PRO A 371 19.79 1.26 44.07
C PRO A 371 20.00 1.38 42.56
N ALA A 372 21.23 1.19 42.06
CA ALA A 372 21.54 1.32 40.63
C ALA A 372 20.62 0.47 39.73
N VAL A 373 20.33 -0.77 40.15
CA VAL A 373 19.39 -1.66 39.44
C VAL A 373 18.00 -1.05 39.28
N GLU A 374 17.49 -0.36 40.31
CA GLU A 374 16.16 0.26 40.25
C GLU A 374 16.18 1.55 39.42
N ILE A 375 17.27 2.32 39.46
CA ILE A 375 17.47 3.47 38.57
C ILE A 375 17.47 3.00 37.12
N GLY A 376 18.25 1.96 36.79
CA GLY A 376 18.33 1.39 35.44
C GLY A 376 16.95 0.94 34.96
N ARG A 377 16.22 0.15 35.76
CA ARG A 377 14.87 -0.32 35.41
C ARG A 377 13.88 0.83 35.14
N LEU A 378 13.84 1.86 35.99
CA LEU A 378 12.96 3.02 35.82
C LEU A 378 13.36 3.88 34.63
N THR A 379 14.66 4.04 34.39
CA THR A 379 15.22 4.79 33.27
C THR A 379 14.89 4.11 31.95
N GLU A 380 15.11 2.80 31.86
CA GLU A 380 14.77 2.01 30.67
C GLU A 380 13.26 2.08 30.37
N ALA A 381 12.42 1.89 31.39
CA ALA A 381 10.96 2.00 31.24
C ALA A 381 10.52 3.39 30.75
N THR A 382 11.18 4.45 31.23
CA THR A 382 10.91 5.83 30.79
C THR A 382 11.31 6.02 29.32
N GLY A 383 12.51 5.57 28.93
CA GLY A 383 12.96 5.65 27.54
C GLY A 383 12.06 4.88 26.57
N ARG A 384 11.59 3.69 26.96
CA ARG A 384 10.62 2.91 26.18
C ARG A 384 9.27 3.60 26.06
N SER A 385 8.77 4.24 27.13
CA SER A 385 7.54 5.02 27.09
C SER A 385 7.67 6.24 26.17
N GLU A 386 8.80 6.95 26.21
CA GLU A 386 9.04 8.10 25.31
C GLU A 386 9.09 7.67 23.83
N LEU A 387 9.83 6.60 23.53
CA LEU A 387 9.89 6.02 22.19
C LEU A 387 8.50 5.59 21.68
N SER A 388 7.70 5.00 22.55
CA SER A 388 6.33 4.59 22.26
C SER A 388 5.44 5.81 22.06
N ASP A 389 5.40 6.75 22.99
CA ASP A 389 4.27 7.66 23.13
C ASP A 389 4.52 9.03 22.49
N ARG A 390 5.78 9.42 22.29
CA ARG A 390 6.15 10.79 21.89
C ARG A 390 7.05 10.89 20.67
N VAL A 391 7.83 9.85 20.35
CA VAL A 391 8.66 9.88 19.13
C VAL A 391 7.75 9.84 17.90
N ALA A 392 8.00 10.76 16.96
CA ALA A 392 7.20 10.97 15.77
C ALA A 392 6.99 9.71 14.93
N ARG A 393 5.74 9.42 14.57
CA ARG A 393 5.38 8.40 13.59
C ARG A 393 4.81 9.06 12.35
N GLN A 394 5.24 8.62 11.17
CA GLN A 394 4.89 9.23 9.91
C GLN A 394 4.13 8.25 9.00
N PRO A 395 3.08 8.71 8.32
CA PRO A 395 2.34 7.86 7.39
C PRO A 395 3.19 7.52 6.17
N LEU A 396 3.06 6.28 5.71
CA LEU A 396 3.61 5.82 4.44
C LEU A 396 2.70 6.24 3.29
N PRO A 397 3.25 6.62 2.13
CA PRO A 397 2.42 6.99 1.00
C PRO A 397 1.66 5.78 0.43
N ALA A 398 0.35 5.91 0.25
CA ALA A 398 -0.52 4.80 -0.14
C ALA A 398 -0.33 4.34 -1.60
N THR A 399 0.13 5.24 -2.48
CA THR A 399 0.35 4.98 -3.91
C THR A 399 1.79 4.64 -4.26
N ALA A 400 2.66 4.42 -3.27
CA ALA A 400 4.03 3.99 -3.56
C ALA A 400 4.03 2.64 -4.32
N PRO A 401 4.79 2.53 -5.43
CA PRO A 401 4.94 1.26 -6.13
C PRO A 401 5.62 0.22 -5.24
N THR A 402 5.25 -1.04 -5.40
CA THR A 402 5.96 -2.13 -4.72
C THR A 402 7.35 -2.33 -5.34
N LEU A 403 8.27 -2.93 -4.56
CA LEU A 403 9.60 -3.30 -5.05
C LEU A 403 9.53 -4.23 -6.27
N ASP A 404 8.58 -5.16 -6.27
CA ASP A 404 8.41 -6.12 -7.37
C ASP A 404 7.81 -5.46 -8.62
N TYR A 405 6.92 -4.48 -8.46
CA TYR A 405 6.44 -3.66 -9.58
C TYR A 405 7.59 -2.87 -10.22
N ASN A 406 8.38 -2.15 -9.41
CA ASN A 406 9.53 -1.39 -9.90
C ASN A 406 10.51 -2.29 -10.65
N ALA A 407 10.86 -3.43 -10.07
CA ALA A 407 11.72 -4.42 -10.72
C ALA A 407 11.13 -4.95 -12.03
N PHE A 408 9.80 -5.12 -12.10
CA PHE A 408 9.11 -5.56 -13.31
C PHE A 408 9.15 -4.50 -14.42
N VAL A 409 8.75 -3.26 -14.16
CA VAL A 409 8.72 -2.21 -15.19
C VAL A 409 10.12 -1.83 -15.65
N GLN A 410 11.14 -1.97 -14.80
CA GLN A 410 12.54 -1.71 -15.17
C GLN A 410 13.20 -2.90 -15.88
N ALA A 411 12.58 -4.09 -15.89
CA ALA A 411 13.15 -5.25 -16.55
C ALA A 411 13.18 -5.08 -18.08
N ALA A 412 14.26 -5.56 -18.71
CA ALA A 412 14.43 -5.53 -20.16
C ALA A 412 13.25 -6.17 -20.93
N ALA A 413 12.61 -7.18 -20.33
CA ALA A 413 11.44 -7.83 -20.92
C ALA A 413 10.22 -6.89 -21.02
N TYR A 414 9.98 -6.04 -20.01
CA TYR A 414 8.92 -5.03 -20.07
C TYR A 414 9.31 -3.88 -20.99
N GLN A 415 10.55 -3.40 -20.89
CA GLN A 415 11.07 -2.31 -21.73
C GLN A 415 11.04 -2.65 -23.23
N GLY A 416 11.19 -3.93 -23.60
CA GLY A 416 11.02 -4.42 -24.98
C GLY A 416 9.57 -4.73 -25.40
N ALA A 417 8.61 -4.72 -24.46
CA ALA A 417 7.22 -5.08 -24.73
C ALA A 417 6.52 -4.16 -25.76
N PRO A 418 6.75 -2.83 -25.79
CA PRO A 418 6.21 -1.94 -26.82
C PRO A 418 6.45 -2.44 -28.25
N ALA A 419 7.70 -2.72 -28.60
CA ALA A 419 8.06 -3.17 -29.94
C ALA A 419 7.42 -4.53 -30.29
N VAL A 420 7.43 -5.47 -29.34
CA VAL A 420 6.81 -6.80 -29.52
C VAL A 420 5.29 -6.69 -29.71
N ALA A 421 4.62 -5.87 -28.91
CA ALA A 421 3.18 -5.65 -29.00
C ALA A 421 2.79 -5.01 -30.34
N VAL A 422 3.50 -3.97 -30.76
CA VAL A 422 3.24 -3.26 -32.02
C VAL A 422 3.43 -4.18 -33.22
N ASP A 423 4.54 -4.94 -33.25
CA ASP A 423 4.87 -5.84 -34.34
C ASP A 423 3.77 -6.90 -34.56
N ALA A 424 3.36 -7.56 -33.46
CA ALA A 424 2.28 -8.55 -33.49
C ALA A 424 0.91 -7.94 -33.81
N ALA A 425 0.56 -6.80 -33.19
CA ALA A 425 -0.71 -6.11 -33.42
C ALA A 425 -0.85 -5.65 -34.88
N ALA A 426 0.19 -5.03 -35.44
CA ALA A 426 0.21 -4.54 -36.80
C ALA A 426 0.08 -5.68 -37.81
N GLU A 427 0.84 -6.77 -37.61
CA GLU A 427 0.78 -7.95 -38.46
C GLU A 427 -0.63 -8.55 -38.49
N ALA A 428 -1.25 -8.76 -37.32
CA ALA A 428 -2.58 -9.34 -37.22
C ALA A 428 -3.67 -8.44 -37.78
N ALA A 429 -3.63 -7.13 -37.52
CA ALA A 429 -4.60 -6.18 -38.08
C ALA A 429 -4.53 -6.14 -39.62
N ILE A 430 -3.32 -6.13 -40.18
CA ILE A 430 -3.11 -6.12 -41.64
C ILE A 430 -3.54 -7.46 -42.24
N ALA A 431 -3.27 -8.58 -41.58
CA ALA A 431 -3.72 -9.91 -42.01
C ALA A 431 -5.24 -10.01 -42.00
N GLU A 432 -5.91 -9.54 -40.95
CA GLU A 432 -7.37 -9.47 -40.85
C GLU A 432 -7.95 -8.62 -41.99
N ARG A 433 -7.41 -7.42 -42.24
CA ARG A 433 -7.84 -6.57 -43.37
C ARG A 433 -7.68 -7.27 -44.72
N ALA A 434 -6.59 -8.01 -44.91
CA ALA A 434 -6.30 -8.68 -46.18
C ALA A 434 -7.15 -9.94 -46.40
N GLY A 435 -7.46 -10.67 -45.32
CA GLY A 435 -8.15 -11.97 -45.37
C GLY A 435 -9.66 -11.89 -45.18
N ASN A 436 -10.17 -10.86 -44.52
CA ASN A 436 -11.60 -10.69 -44.25
C ASN A 436 -12.21 -9.59 -45.14
N ALA A 437 -12.96 -9.98 -46.17
CA ALA A 437 -13.65 -9.05 -47.06
C ALA A 437 -14.71 -8.18 -46.37
N LEU A 438 -15.15 -8.57 -45.17
CA LEU A 438 -16.13 -7.86 -44.34
C LEU A 438 -15.51 -7.33 -43.04
N PHE A 439 -14.21 -7.02 -43.05
CA PHE A 439 -13.53 -6.49 -41.87
C PHE A 439 -14.26 -5.26 -41.33
N THR A 440 -14.21 -5.10 -40.00
CA THR A 440 -14.71 -3.91 -39.31
C THR A 440 -13.62 -3.39 -38.40
N GLY A 441 -13.73 -2.14 -37.93
CA GLY A 441 -12.79 -1.61 -36.92
C GLY A 441 -12.70 -2.52 -35.68
N ALA A 442 -13.82 -3.14 -35.28
CA ALA A 442 -13.86 -4.08 -34.17
C ALA A 442 -13.14 -5.40 -34.48
N SER A 443 -13.25 -5.94 -35.70
CA SER A 443 -12.55 -7.19 -36.06
C SER A 443 -11.04 -6.96 -36.16
N LEU A 444 -10.61 -5.83 -36.74
CA LEU A 444 -9.20 -5.41 -36.78
C LEU A 444 -8.63 -5.26 -35.37
N HIS A 445 -9.34 -4.55 -34.48
CA HIS A 445 -8.95 -4.38 -33.09
C HIS A 445 -8.86 -5.71 -32.34
N GLY A 446 -9.86 -6.58 -32.49
CA GLY A 446 -9.89 -7.89 -31.86
C GLY A 446 -8.70 -8.77 -32.28
N ALA A 447 -8.40 -8.81 -33.59
CA ALA A 447 -7.25 -9.55 -34.12
C ALA A 447 -5.92 -8.99 -33.59
N ALA A 448 -5.75 -7.66 -33.63
CA ALA A 448 -4.55 -6.99 -33.14
C ALA A 448 -4.30 -7.24 -31.65
N LYS A 449 -5.35 -7.09 -30.82
CA LYS A 449 -5.31 -7.30 -29.38
C LYS A 449 -4.94 -8.74 -29.02
N ALA A 450 -5.58 -9.71 -29.67
CA ALA A 450 -5.29 -11.13 -29.43
C ALA A 450 -3.83 -11.48 -29.74
N ALA A 451 -3.31 -11.00 -30.88
CA ALA A 451 -1.92 -11.24 -31.28
C ALA A 451 -0.91 -10.57 -30.34
N ALA A 452 -1.13 -9.30 -29.97
CA ALA A 452 -0.25 -8.59 -29.03
C ALA A 452 -0.21 -9.28 -27.66
N ARG A 453 -1.37 -9.68 -27.12
CA ARG A 453 -1.44 -10.41 -25.85
C ARG A 453 -0.70 -11.74 -25.93
N GLN A 454 -0.90 -12.51 -27.02
CA GLN A 454 -0.21 -13.78 -27.22
C GLN A 454 1.31 -13.60 -27.31
N ALA A 455 1.79 -12.59 -28.04
CA ALA A 455 3.21 -12.29 -28.15
C ALA A 455 3.85 -11.92 -26.80
N LEU A 456 3.08 -11.31 -25.90
CA LEU A 456 3.52 -10.88 -24.57
C LEU A 456 3.26 -11.90 -23.46
N GLN A 457 2.82 -13.12 -23.74
CA GLN A 457 2.42 -14.10 -22.71
C GLN A 457 3.50 -14.38 -21.64
N ASN A 458 4.77 -14.39 -22.04
CA ASN A 458 5.89 -14.56 -21.11
C ASN A 458 6.06 -13.33 -20.19
N VAL A 459 5.82 -12.13 -20.71
CA VAL A 459 5.88 -10.88 -19.95
C VAL A 459 4.70 -10.80 -18.98
N TYR A 460 3.48 -11.22 -19.39
CA TYR A 460 2.34 -11.37 -18.48
C TYR A 460 2.61 -12.36 -17.36
N THR A 461 3.29 -13.47 -17.66
CA THR A 461 3.68 -14.45 -16.62
C THR A 461 4.69 -13.86 -15.63
N ALA A 462 5.57 -12.96 -16.07
CA ALA A 462 6.48 -12.23 -15.19
C ALA A 462 5.72 -11.18 -14.36
N ALA A 463 4.84 -10.39 -14.98
CA ALA A 463 3.98 -9.41 -14.33
C ALA A 463 3.13 -10.04 -13.22
N ALA A 464 2.50 -11.18 -13.51
CA ALA A 464 1.66 -11.91 -12.58
C ALA A 464 2.44 -12.61 -11.44
N ARG A 465 3.78 -12.50 -11.42
CA ARG A 465 4.61 -12.93 -10.28
C ARG A 465 5.07 -11.76 -9.42
N ALA A 466 4.84 -10.52 -9.84
CA ALA A 466 5.07 -9.36 -9.01
C ALA A 466 4.16 -9.44 -7.80
N ARG A 467 4.75 -9.37 -6.60
CA ARG A 467 4.04 -9.59 -5.36
C ARG A 467 3.86 -8.30 -4.61
N ARG A 468 2.73 -8.24 -3.92
CA ARG A 468 2.52 -7.30 -2.82
C ARG A 468 2.51 -8.11 -1.53
N THR A 469 3.32 -7.75 -0.56
CA THR A 469 3.35 -8.44 0.75
C THR A 469 2.32 -7.84 1.72
N GLU A 470 2.02 -6.56 1.52
CA GLU A 470 1.20 -5.72 2.39
C GLU A 470 0.19 -4.96 1.52
N LEU A 471 -1.11 -5.13 1.79
CA LEU A 471 -2.16 -4.36 1.13
C LEU A 471 -2.59 -3.20 2.02
N PRO A 472 -2.25 -1.94 1.67
CA PRO A 472 -2.76 -0.78 2.40
C PRO A 472 -4.29 -0.74 2.32
N LEU A 473 -4.94 -0.53 3.46
CA LEU A 473 -6.38 -0.34 3.56
C LEU A 473 -6.68 1.15 3.75
N ALA A 474 -7.61 1.67 2.96
CA ALA A 474 -8.10 3.03 3.11
C ALA A 474 -9.14 3.09 4.24
N GLY A 475 -9.14 4.16 5.03
CA GLY A 475 -10.09 4.39 6.12
C GLY A 475 -9.42 4.49 7.49
N THR A 476 -10.18 4.25 8.54
CA THR A 476 -9.74 4.37 9.93
C THR A 476 -9.95 3.06 10.67
N PHE A 477 -8.87 2.46 11.16
CA PHE A 477 -8.90 1.30 12.04
C PHE A 477 -9.21 1.78 13.47
N ALA A 478 -10.49 1.82 13.86
CA ALA A 478 -10.92 2.26 15.20
C ALA A 478 -12.35 1.79 15.55
N PRO A 479 -12.71 1.66 16.84
CA PRO A 479 -14.10 1.44 17.26
C PRO A 479 -15.09 2.44 16.65
N GLY A 480 -16.25 1.93 16.23
CA GLY A 480 -17.32 2.71 15.62
C GLY A 480 -17.01 3.31 14.25
N SER A 481 -15.88 2.96 13.64
CA SER A 481 -15.53 3.34 12.28
C SER A 481 -16.31 2.45 11.29
N GLY A 482 -17.11 3.07 10.42
CA GLY A 482 -17.91 2.36 9.42
C GLY A 482 -19.38 2.15 9.81
N ASP A 483 -20.04 1.18 9.16
CA ASP A 483 -21.43 0.78 9.41
C ASP A 483 -21.55 -0.71 9.80
N PRO A 484 -21.69 -1.04 11.09
CA PRO A 484 -21.69 -2.42 11.57
C PRO A 484 -23.06 -3.13 11.45
N ARG A 485 -24.07 -2.52 10.82
CA ARG A 485 -25.38 -3.18 10.58
C ARG A 485 -25.27 -4.13 9.40
N LEU A 486 -25.84 -5.34 9.46
CA LEU A 486 -25.81 -6.28 8.32
C LEU A 486 -26.57 -5.70 7.11
N MET A 487 -26.16 -6.07 5.89
CA MET A 487 -26.81 -5.58 4.67
C MET A 487 -28.29 -5.99 4.60
N ALA A 488 -28.65 -7.13 5.19
CA ALA A 488 -30.03 -7.59 5.28
C ALA A 488 -30.92 -6.70 6.19
N ASP A 489 -30.31 -5.92 7.09
CA ASP A 489 -31.01 -5.02 8.01
C ASP A 489 -31.22 -3.62 7.43
N LEU A 490 -30.65 -3.34 6.24
CA LEU A 490 -30.74 -2.04 5.58
C LEU A 490 -31.98 -1.95 4.69
N ALA A 491 -32.58 -0.75 4.62
CA ALA A 491 -33.71 -0.50 3.72
C ALA A 491 -33.26 -0.64 2.26
N GLN A 492 -32.07 -0.13 1.93
CA GLN A 492 -31.38 -0.40 0.67
C GLN A 492 -29.91 -0.74 0.92
N PRO A 493 -29.31 -1.66 0.13
CA PRO A 493 -27.87 -1.94 0.15
C PRO A 493 -26.98 -0.71 -0.02
N THR A 494 -27.48 0.31 -0.73
CA THR A 494 -26.78 1.59 -0.96
C THR A 494 -26.74 2.50 0.25
N ASP A 495 -27.48 2.17 1.32
CA ASP A 495 -27.55 2.98 2.54
C ASP A 495 -26.34 2.77 3.46
N LEU A 496 -25.42 1.87 3.11
CA LEU A 496 -24.15 1.70 3.80
C LEU A 496 -23.38 3.03 3.81
N GLY A 497 -23.01 3.49 5.01
CA GLY A 497 -22.13 4.64 5.19
C GLY A 497 -20.71 4.42 4.65
N PRO A 498 -19.78 5.37 4.87
CA PRO A 498 -18.36 5.16 4.56
C PRO A 498 -17.85 3.89 5.25
N ALA A 499 -16.88 3.20 4.63
CA ALA A 499 -16.27 2.02 5.22
C ALA A 499 -15.39 2.40 6.41
N GLY A 500 -15.31 1.52 7.41
CA GLY A 500 -14.29 1.63 8.44
C GLY A 500 -12.90 1.44 7.84
N LEU A 501 -12.70 0.33 7.13
CA LEU A 501 -11.58 0.08 6.24
C LEU A 501 -12.06 -0.51 4.91
N ALA A 502 -11.38 -0.17 3.82
CA ALA A 502 -11.64 -0.71 2.51
C ALA A 502 -10.34 -1.03 1.76
N GLY A 503 -10.37 -2.07 0.94
CA GLY A 503 -9.24 -2.48 0.11
C GLY A 503 -9.71 -3.20 -1.15
N THR A 504 -8.86 -3.21 -2.17
CA THR A 504 -9.10 -4.00 -3.39
C THR A 504 -7.95 -4.96 -3.59
N LEU A 505 -8.28 -6.25 -3.69
CA LEU A 505 -7.35 -7.31 -4.05
C LEU A 505 -7.57 -7.66 -5.52
N VAL A 506 -6.46 -7.87 -6.24
CA VAL A 506 -6.50 -8.38 -7.60
C VAL A 506 -5.59 -9.59 -7.68
N LEU A 507 -6.13 -10.69 -8.19
CA LEU A 507 -5.40 -11.88 -8.56
C LEU A 507 -5.44 -12.00 -10.09
N PRO A 508 -4.34 -11.66 -10.78
CA PRO A 508 -4.30 -11.66 -12.24
C PRO A 508 -4.62 -13.03 -12.84
N ALA A 509 -5.14 -13.04 -14.07
CA ALA A 509 -5.44 -14.25 -14.85
C ALA A 509 -4.24 -15.21 -14.96
N ASP A 510 -3.03 -14.66 -15.10
CA ASP A 510 -1.79 -15.42 -15.24
C ASP A 510 -1.08 -15.70 -13.91
N HIS A 511 -1.71 -15.38 -12.77
CA HIS A 511 -1.12 -15.62 -11.46
C HIS A 511 -0.97 -17.14 -11.20
N PRO A 512 0.15 -17.61 -10.62
CA PRO A 512 0.37 -19.05 -10.39
C PRO A 512 -0.66 -19.74 -9.49
N THR A 513 -1.33 -18.99 -8.61
CA THR A 513 -2.36 -19.50 -7.69
C THR A 513 -3.79 -19.26 -8.16
N ASN A 514 -3.97 -18.73 -9.39
CA ASN A 514 -5.31 -18.53 -9.96
C ASN A 514 -6.01 -19.89 -10.13
N PRO A 515 -7.20 -20.10 -9.54
CA PRO A 515 -7.88 -21.40 -9.54
C PRO A 515 -8.36 -21.85 -10.93
N PHE A 516 -8.49 -20.94 -11.89
CA PHE A 516 -8.89 -21.27 -13.26
C PHE A 516 -7.72 -21.66 -14.17
N ARG A 517 -6.48 -21.45 -13.69
CA ARG A 517 -5.29 -21.73 -14.45
C ARG A 517 -4.77 -23.14 -14.16
N HIS A 518 -4.72 -23.98 -15.18
CA HIS A 518 -4.24 -25.36 -15.08
C HIS A 518 -2.97 -25.56 -15.90
N ARG A 519 -1.85 -25.87 -15.22
CA ARG A 519 -0.54 -26.11 -15.86
C ARG A 519 -0.56 -27.21 -16.94
N ARG A 520 -1.49 -28.17 -16.85
CA ARG A 520 -1.52 -29.39 -17.69
C ARG A 520 -2.69 -29.46 -18.65
N HIS A 521 -3.63 -28.51 -18.61
CA HIS A 521 -4.78 -28.53 -19.51
C HIS A 521 -4.61 -27.42 -20.56
N PRO A 522 -4.51 -27.76 -21.86
CA PRO A 522 -4.21 -26.78 -22.92
C PRO A 522 -5.26 -25.67 -23.02
N ASP A 523 -6.52 -25.97 -22.71
CA ASP A 523 -7.61 -24.99 -22.79
C ASP A 523 -7.66 -24.01 -21.59
N HIS A 524 -6.82 -24.21 -20.56
CA HIS A 524 -6.86 -23.45 -19.29
C HIS A 524 -5.46 -22.91 -18.94
N THR A 525 -4.71 -22.47 -19.96
CA THR A 525 -3.35 -21.93 -19.79
C THR A 525 -3.34 -20.55 -19.14
N THR A 526 -4.47 -19.83 -19.23
CA THR A 526 -4.75 -18.53 -18.62
C THR A 526 -6.03 -18.62 -17.80
N GLY A 527 -6.08 -17.92 -16.67
CA GLY A 527 -7.27 -17.82 -15.82
C GLY A 527 -8.15 -16.61 -16.15
N PHE A 528 -9.01 -16.24 -15.20
CA PHE A 528 -9.74 -14.96 -15.23
C PHE A 528 -9.14 -14.03 -14.18
N ASP A 529 -9.18 -12.71 -14.43
CA ASP A 529 -8.84 -11.75 -13.37
C ASP A 529 -9.89 -11.85 -12.27
N ILE A 530 -9.41 -12.11 -11.06
CA ILE A 530 -10.26 -12.15 -9.87
C ILE A 530 -10.02 -10.85 -9.10
N ARG A 531 -11.10 -10.10 -8.88
CA ARG A 531 -11.07 -8.84 -8.12
C ARG A 531 -11.95 -8.98 -6.90
N ARG A 532 -11.43 -8.60 -5.74
CA ARG A 532 -12.12 -8.71 -4.45
C ARG A 532 -12.13 -7.34 -3.80
N GLU A 533 -13.31 -6.78 -3.60
CA GLU A 533 -13.50 -5.54 -2.85
C GLU A 533 -13.79 -5.92 -1.41
N ILE A 534 -12.90 -5.59 -0.48
CA ILE A 534 -13.07 -5.90 0.94
C ILE A 534 -13.46 -4.65 1.72
N ARG A 535 -14.27 -4.84 2.75
CA ARG A 535 -14.70 -3.81 3.67
C ARG A 535 -14.79 -4.36 5.09
N LEU A 536 -14.26 -3.61 6.05
CA LEU A 536 -14.41 -3.86 7.47
C LEU A 536 -15.10 -2.66 8.12
N ASP A 537 -16.12 -2.93 8.92
CA ASP A 537 -16.83 -1.94 9.72
C ASP A 537 -16.79 -2.37 11.18
N PHE A 538 -16.41 -1.46 12.07
CA PHE A 538 -16.10 -1.78 13.46
C PHE A 538 -17.29 -1.51 14.38
N ASP A 539 -17.51 -2.43 15.32
CA ASP A 539 -18.46 -2.25 16.41
C ASP A 539 -18.01 -1.10 17.35
N GLY A 540 -18.95 -0.63 18.18
CA GLY A 540 -18.69 0.42 19.18
C GLY A 540 -19.10 1.83 18.72
N ALA A 541 -18.90 2.81 19.60
CA ALA A 541 -19.10 4.22 19.28
C ALA A 541 -17.80 4.82 18.73
N PRO A 542 -17.86 5.79 17.78
CA PRO A 542 -16.67 6.50 17.31
C PRO A 542 -15.85 7.08 18.48
N GLY A 543 -14.56 6.76 18.52
CA GLY A 543 -13.65 7.18 19.60
C GLY A 543 -13.84 6.43 20.92
N GLY A 544 -14.65 5.36 20.94
CA GLY A 544 -14.81 4.48 22.09
C GLY A 544 -13.52 3.74 22.44
N ALA A 545 -13.43 3.25 23.68
CA ALA A 545 -12.32 2.42 24.12
C ALA A 545 -12.36 1.04 23.43
N VAL A 546 -11.18 0.46 23.21
CA VAL A 546 -11.05 -0.92 22.73
C VAL A 546 -11.55 -1.88 23.80
N GLU A 547 -12.26 -2.93 23.38
CA GLU A 547 -12.72 -3.96 24.30
C GLU A 547 -11.53 -4.75 24.86
N VAL A 548 -11.56 -5.05 26.15
CA VAL A 548 -10.57 -5.91 26.80
C VAL A 548 -11.11 -7.35 26.80
N ALA A 549 -10.50 -8.23 26.00
CA ALA A 549 -10.91 -9.64 25.87
C ALA A 549 -10.40 -10.56 26.98
N GLY A 550 -9.60 -10.01 27.89
CA GLY A 550 -8.92 -10.73 28.97
C GLY A 550 -7.75 -9.92 29.50
N PHE A 551 -6.99 -10.45 30.45
CA PHE A 551 -5.84 -9.74 31.03
C PHE A 551 -4.81 -9.39 29.94
N GLY A 552 -4.70 -8.11 29.60
CA GLY A 552 -3.74 -7.59 28.62
C GLY A 552 -4.08 -7.81 27.13
N VAL A 553 -5.26 -8.35 26.79
CA VAL A 553 -5.63 -8.58 25.38
C VAL A 553 -6.65 -7.55 24.92
N SER A 554 -6.25 -6.74 23.94
CA SER A 554 -7.14 -5.80 23.24
C SER A 554 -7.89 -6.52 22.12
N ARG A 555 -9.19 -6.27 22.00
CA ARG A 555 -10.08 -6.87 21.01
C ARG A 555 -10.86 -5.82 20.25
N LEU A 556 -10.99 -6.05 18.94
CA LEU A 556 -11.92 -5.35 18.07
C LEU A 556 -12.81 -6.35 17.35
N SER A 557 -14.06 -5.96 17.13
CA SER A 557 -15.05 -6.76 16.44
C SER A 557 -15.83 -5.90 15.47
N GLY A 558 -16.57 -6.53 14.56
CA GLY A 558 -17.31 -5.79 13.55
C GLY A 558 -17.86 -6.69 12.45
N ILE A 559 -18.21 -6.08 11.32
CA ILE A 559 -18.68 -6.77 10.12
C ILE A 559 -17.62 -6.73 9.03
N TYR A 560 -17.32 -7.92 8.49
CA TYR A 560 -16.53 -8.10 7.29
C TYR A 560 -17.47 -8.27 6.11
N ARG A 561 -17.17 -7.57 5.02
CA ARG A 561 -17.88 -7.65 3.74
C ARG A 561 -16.91 -7.83 2.62
N GLU A 562 -17.35 -8.57 1.63
CA GLU A 562 -16.58 -8.76 0.42
C GLU A 562 -17.47 -8.87 -0.81
N GLU A 563 -17.06 -8.24 -1.91
CA GLU A 563 -17.64 -8.43 -3.24
C GLU A 563 -16.59 -8.96 -4.21
N ILE A 564 -16.86 -10.12 -4.81
CA ILE A 564 -15.90 -10.87 -5.63
C ILE A 564 -16.35 -10.93 -7.10
N PHE A 565 -15.43 -10.62 -8.00
CA PHE A 565 -15.61 -10.68 -9.45
C PHE A 565 -14.64 -11.71 -10.05
N GLY A 566 -15.00 -12.29 -11.20
CA GLY A 566 -14.15 -13.23 -11.94
C GLY A 566 -14.20 -14.69 -11.48
N LEU A 567 -14.76 -14.99 -10.29
CA LEU A 567 -15.01 -16.36 -9.83
C LEU A 567 -16.30 -16.98 -10.40
N HIS A 568 -17.25 -16.14 -10.81
CA HIS A 568 -18.56 -16.57 -11.27
C HIS A 568 -19.06 -15.66 -12.40
N LYS A 569 -20.12 -16.10 -13.10
CA LYS A 569 -20.80 -15.28 -14.10
C LYS A 569 -21.29 -13.98 -13.43
N PRO A 570 -21.17 -12.82 -14.10
CA PRO A 570 -21.61 -11.58 -13.50
C PRO A 570 -23.11 -11.61 -13.19
N LEU A 571 -23.49 -11.15 -11.99
CA LEU A 571 -24.87 -11.12 -11.53
C LEU A 571 -25.54 -9.77 -11.85
N GLY A 572 -26.86 -9.71 -11.65
CA GLY A 572 -27.65 -8.47 -11.76
C GLY A 572 -28.42 -8.31 -13.07
N PRO A 573 -29.25 -7.25 -13.20
CA PRO A 573 -30.10 -7.02 -14.36
C PRO A 573 -29.34 -6.55 -15.60
N ALA A 574 -28.10 -6.09 -15.44
CA ALA A 574 -27.25 -5.58 -16.52
C ALA A 574 -25.81 -6.12 -16.40
N PRO A 575 -25.60 -7.44 -16.48
CA PRO A 575 -24.32 -8.09 -16.16
C PRO A 575 -23.16 -7.69 -17.09
N ALA A 576 -23.45 -7.15 -18.27
CA ALA A 576 -22.44 -6.67 -19.22
C ALA A 576 -21.94 -5.24 -18.93
N THR A 577 -22.73 -4.41 -18.24
CA THR A 577 -22.43 -2.97 -18.07
C THR A 577 -22.39 -2.52 -16.61
N ALA A 578 -23.06 -3.25 -15.72
CA ALA A 578 -23.09 -3.01 -14.28
C ALA A 578 -23.16 -4.35 -13.53
N PRO A 579 -22.12 -5.18 -13.63
CA PRO A 579 -22.09 -6.49 -12.99
C PRO A 579 -22.14 -6.35 -11.47
N ILE A 580 -22.86 -7.28 -10.83
CA ILE A 580 -22.81 -7.49 -9.38
C ILE A 580 -21.92 -8.71 -9.13
N GLY A 581 -20.97 -8.58 -8.20
CA GLY A 581 -20.10 -9.67 -7.77
C GLY A 581 -20.79 -10.63 -6.80
N LEU A 582 -20.09 -11.70 -6.43
CA LEU A 582 -20.47 -12.54 -5.30
C LEU A 582 -20.23 -11.76 -4.02
N LYS A 583 -21.30 -11.48 -3.28
CA LYS A 583 -21.24 -10.75 -2.01
C LYS A 583 -21.27 -11.75 -0.86
N THR A 584 -20.34 -11.60 0.07
CA THR A 584 -20.34 -12.33 1.34
C THR A 584 -20.25 -11.36 2.51
N GLU A 585 -20.86 -11.74 3.63
CA GLU A 585 -20.91 -10.92 4.84
C GLU A 585 -20.81 -11.82 6.09
N GLY A 586 -20.16 -11.31 7.13
CA GLY A 586 -19.95 -12.05 8.37
C GLY A 586 -19.40 -11.19 9.51
N ARG A 587 -19.54 -11.65 10.76
CA ARG A 587 -18.91 -10.98 11.90
C ARG A 587 -17.43 -11.35 11.99
N PHE A 588 -16.58 -10.38 12.32
CA PHE A 588 -15.19 -10.64 12.66
C PHE A 588 -14.88 -10.32 14.12
N GLU A 589 -13.82 -10.96 14.62
CA GLU A 589 -13.13 -10.62 15.86
C GLU A 589 -11.63 -10.61 15.58
N LEU A 590 -10.92 -9.60 16.08
CA LEU A 590 -9.48 -9.42 16.00
C LEU A 590 -8.92 -9.24 17.40
N ASN A 591 -7.85 -9.95 17.72
CA ASN A 591 -7.10 -9.76 18.95
C ASN A 591 -5.73 -9.16 18.62
N ARG A 592 -5.32 -8.14 19.37
CA ARG A 592 -3.96 -7.59 19.29
C ARG A 592 -3.01 -8.59 19.94
N ILE A 593 -2.07 -9.11 19.16
CA ILE A 593 -1.07 -10.09 19.62
C ILE A 593 0.33 -9.49 19.73
N SER A 594 0.53 -8.28 19.22
CA SER A 594 1.77 -7.52 19.35
C SER A 594 1.50 -6.02 19.17
N GLU A 595 2.29 -5.17 19.82
CA GLU A 595 2.37 -3.71 19.70
C GLU A 595 3.43 -3.22 18.70
N ILE A 596 4.19 -4.12 18.07
CA ILE A 596 5.25 -3.77 17.11
C ILE A 596 4.67 -2.96 15.95
N ASP A 597 5.09 -1.72 15.83
CA ASP A 597 4.45 -0.70 15.00
C ASP A 597 5.11 -0.51 13.63
N ALA A 598 6.15 -1.30 13.31
CA ALA A 598 6.83 -1.32 12.02
C ALA A 598 7.01 -2.75 11.49
N LEU A 599 6.70 -2.94 10.21
CA LEU A 599 7.00 -4.17 9.47
C LEU A 599 8.41 -4.13 8.88
N ASN A 600 9.05 -5.29 8.86
CA ASN A 600 10.39 -5.52 8.35
C ASN A 600 11.46 -4.63 9.03
N ALA A 601 11.25 -4.30 10.31
CA ALA A 601 12.22 -3.59 11.14
C ALA A 601 13.34 -4.54 11.59
N ARG A 602 14.59 -4.09 11.43
CA ARG A 602 15.80 -4.87 11.68
C ARG A 602 16.23 -4.83 13.13
#